data_AF-A0A0S9BUJ9-F1
#
_entry.id   AF-A0A0S9BUJ9-F1
#
_cell.length_a   1.000
_cell.length_b   1.000
_cell.length_c   1.000
_cell.angle_alpha   90.00
_cell.angle_beta   90.00
_cell.angle_gamma   90.00
#
_symmetry.space_group_name_H-M   'P 1'
#
loop_
_entity.id
_entity.type
_entity.pdbx_description
1 polymer ?
#
loop_
_entity_poly.entity_id
_entity_poly.type
_entity_poly.pdbx_seq_one_letter_code
_entity_poly.pdbx_strand_id
1 'polypeptide(L)'
;MQSSHQDPGFTVRLAETGTGSLDAGSAPAGTGRAMAPRGFRQRRRNRHGRGLRGELMLPTLPGYRTRSDRFDDFVLDSAERLHDIWGKPLDGVRFAVDEIPPGLEQLVADRAPAPLGAYSPATPDEGPVITLYRRVVEQACGSREELQDLVHDVVVEYTAEMLGVPPESLDPVYRRRY
;
A
#
# COMPACT_ATOMS: atom_id res chain seq x y z
N MET A 1 -8.27 -25.63 0.69
CA MET A 1 -7.41 -24.43 0.76
C MET A 1 -8.24 -23.27 0.25
N GLN A 2 -8.78 -22.44 1.15
CA GLN A 2 -9.54 -21.24 0.76
C GLN A 2 -8.58 -20.06 0.92
N SER A 3 -8.12 -19.52 -0.20
CA SER A 3 -7.37 -18.27 -0.29
C SER A 3 -8.33 -17.13 0.02
N SER A 4 -8.32 -16.64 1.26
CA SER A 4 -9.00 -15.40 1.62
C SER A 4 -8.29 -14.25 0.92
N HIS A 5 -8.95 -13.66 -0.08
CA HIS A 5 -8.56 -12.36 -0.63
C HIS A 5 -8.72 -11.33 0.50
N GLN A 6 -7.60 -10.80 0.98
CA GLN A 6 -7.57 -9.63 1.84
C GLN A 6 -7.85 -8.43 0.94
N ASP A 7 -8.94 -7.69 1.17
CA ASP A 7 -9.19 -6.44 0.45
C ASP A 7 -8.07 -5.44 0.79
N PRO A 8 -7.36 -4.89 -0.21
CA PRO A 8 -6.29 -3.93 0.04
C PRO A 8 -6.87 -2.67 0.70
N GLY A 9 -6.15 -2.15 1.70
CA GLY A 9 -6.59 -0.98 2.47
C GLY A 9 -6.54 0.34 1.70
N PHE A 10 -5.80 0.37 0.59
CA PHE A 10 -5.63 1.54 -0.29
C PHE A 10 -5.35 1.08 -1.72
N THR A 11 -6.07 1.65 -2.68
CA THR A 11 -5.92 1.40 -4.11
C THR A 11 -6.08 2.71 -4.88
N VAL A 12 -5.10 3.04 -5.72
CA VAL A 12 -5.14 4.16 -6.68
C VAL A 12 -5.29 3.59 -8.08
N ARG A 13 -6.18 4.19 -8.88
CA ARG A 13 -6.35 3.85 -10.29
C ARG A 13 -5.92 5.03 -11.15
N LEU A 14 -5.02 4.80 -12.10
CA LEU A 14 -4.63 5.83 -13.07
C LEU A 14 -5.60 5.84 -14.26
N ALA A 15 -5.99 7.04 -14.69
CA ALA A 15 -6.82 7.34 -15.88
C ALA A 15 -8.29 6.83 -15.91
N GLU A 16 -9.07 7.03 -14.83
CA GLU A 16 -10.54 7.07 -14.93
C GLU A 16 -11.10 8.46 -14.60
N THR A 17 -11.41 9.25 -15.64
CA THR A 17 -12.33 10.39 -15.51
C THR A 17 -13.75 9.88 -15.69
N GLY A 18 -14.52 9.74 -14.60
CA GLY A 18 -15.97 9.64 -14.71
C GLY A 18 -16.71 8.86 -13.62
N THR A 19 -17.53 9.61 -12.89
CA THR A 19 -18.78 9.21 -12.19
C THR A 19 -18.67 8.31 -10.96
N GLY A 20 -18.95 8.92 -9.80
CA GLY A 20 -19.26 8.20 -8.58
C GLY A 20 -20.62 7.52 -8.60
N SER A 21 -20.77 6.52 -7.73
CA SER A 21 -22.04 6.03 -7.23
C SER A 21 -21.80 5.44 -5.85
N LEU A 22 -22.51 6.01 -4.88
CA LEU A 22 -22.79 5.41 -3.57
C LEU A 22 -23.71 4.22 -3.83
N ASP A 23 -23.46 3.07 -3.20
CA ASP A 23 -24.57 2.31 -2.63
C ASP A 23 -24.13 1.41 -1.47
N ALA A 24 -25.02 1.36 -0.49
CA ALA A 24 -24.85 0.71 0.79
C ALA A 24 -25.59 -0.63 0.83
N GLY A 25 -24.91 -1.63 1.42
CA GLY A 25 -25.54 -2.66 2.25
C GLY A 25 -25.95 -3.97 1.57
N SER A 26 -25.25 -5.06 1.91
CA SER A 26 -25.85 -6.15 2.70
C SER A 26 -24.78 -7.12 3.21
N ALA A 27 -24.90 -7.54 4.47
CA ALA A 27 -24.09 -8.58 5.11
C ALA A 27 -24.63 -9.99 4.75
N PRO A 28 -23.89 -11.09 5.00
CA PRO A 28 -23.85 -11.66 6.36
C PRO A 28 -22.55 -12.38 6.81
N ALA A 29 -22.46 -12.50 8.14
CA ALA A 29 -21.95 -13.63 8.96
C ALA A 29 -20.45 -14.01 8.99
N GLY A 30 -19.82 -13.69 10.14
CA GLY A 30 -18.90 -14.49 10.97
C GLY A 30 -17.77 -15.29 10.32
N THR A 31 -16.49 -15.07 10.65
CA THR A 31 -15.90 -15.44 11.95
C THR A 31 -14.43 -15.00 12.02
N GLY A 32 -13.92 -14.71 13.22
CA GLY A 32 -12.47 -14.65 13.50
C GLY A 32 -11.80 -13.27 13.45
N ARG A 33 -12.30 -12.28 14.18
CA ARG A 33 -11.61 -10.97 14.32
C ARG A 33 -10.32 -11.14 15.14
N ALA A 34 -9.17 -11.22 14.46
CA ALA A 34 -7.87 -10.99 15.08
C ALA A 34 -7.89 -9.59 15.72
N MET A 35 -7.72 -9.56 17.04
CA MET A 35 -7.87 -8.35 17.84
C MET A 35 -6.69 -7.42 17.53
N ALA A 36 -6.97 -6.30 16.85
CA ALA A 36 -5.97 -5.24 16.62
C ALA A 36 -5.30 -4.87 17.95
N PRO A 37 -3.96 -4.73 18.02
CA PRO A 37 -3.27 -4.39 19.25
C PRO A 37 -3.74 -3.02 19.73
N ARG A 38 -4.46 -3.04 20.85
CA ARG A 38 -4.94 -1.86 21.56
C ARG A 38 -3.76 -0.93 21.85
N GLY A 39 -3.75 0.24 21.22
CA GLY A 39 -2.66 1.21 21.36
C GLY A 39 -2.38 1.58 22.82
N PHE A 40 -1.14 1.97 23.12
CA PHE A 40 -0.64 2.31 24.46
C PHE A 40 -1.57 3.23 25.29
N ARG A 41 -2.42 4.04 24.63
CA ARG A 41 -3.43 4.90 25.28
C ARG A 41 -4.52 4.14 26.04
N GLN A 42 -4.81 2.88 25.70
CA GLN A 42 -5.74 2.02 26.46
C GLN A 42 -5.11 1.30 27.65
N ARG A 43 -3.76 1.29 27.79
CA ARG A 43 -3.08 0.68 28.95
C ARG A 43 -3.10 1.52 30.21
N ARG A 44 -3.31 2.84 30.12
CA ARG A 44 -3.58 3.62 31.33
C ARG A 44 -5.03 3.39 31.72
N ARG A 45 -5.22 2.54 32.73
CA ARG A 45 -6.49 2.29 33.43
C ARG A 45 -7.13 3.63 33.75
N ASN A 46 -8.07 4.04 32.91
CA ASN A 46 -8.93 5.17 33.15
C ASN A 46 -9.99 4.77 34.20
N ARG A 47 -9.52 4.38 35.39
CA ARG A 47 -10.33 3.81 36.47
C ARG A 47 -11.32 4.83 37.05
N HIS A 48 -11.05 6.13 36.83
CA HIS A 48 -11.86 7.23 37.32
C HIS A 48 -12.73 7.88 36.23
N GLY A 49 -12.81 7.29 35.03
CA GLY A 49 -13.65 7.79 33.94
C GLY A 49 -13.25 9.16 33.39
N ARG A 50 -12.03 9.64 33.65
CA ARG A 50 -11.46 10.91 33.16
C ARG A 50 -10.56 10.69 31.93
N GLY A 51 -11.08 9.93 30.97
CA GLY A 51 -10.35 9.61 29.76
C GLY A 51 -10.26 10.81 28.85
N LEU A 52 -9.48 10.68 27.78
CA LEU A 52 -9.48 11.63 26.67
C LEU A 52 -10.92 11.88 26.23
N ARG A 53 -11.35 13.14 26.30
CA ARG A 53 -12.69 13.58 25.90
C ARG A 53 -12.55 14.38 24.62
N GLY A 54 -13.02 13.79 23.52
CA GLY A 54 -12.91 14.38 22.18
C GLY A 54 -11.65 13.98 21.42
N GLU A 55 -11.66 14.25 20.12
CA GLU A 55 -10.50 14.10 19.25
C GLU A 55 -9.40 15.09 19.66
N LEU A 56 -8.21 14.57 19.95
CA LEU A 56 -7.04 15.39 20.28
C LEU A 56 -6.52 16.20 19.08
N MET A 57 -6.81 15.74 17.87
CA MET A 57 -6.38 16.35 16.63
C MET A 57 -7.47 16.14 15.59
N LEU A 58 -7.80 17.20 14.88
CA LEU A 58 -8.79 17.17 13.80
C LEU A 58 -8.20 16.48 12.56
N PRO A 59 -9.00 15.74 11.77
CA PRO A 59 -8.55 15.10 10.53
C PRO A 59 -7.91 16.04 9.50
N THR A 60 -8.26 17.33 9.54
CA THR A 60 -7.73 18.35 8.64
C THR A 60 -6.33 18.84 9.02
N LEU A 61 -5.81 18.47 10.20
CA LEU A 61 -4.50 18.91 10.65
C LEU A 61 -3.40 17.92 10.23
N PRO A 62 -2.21 18.40 9.79
CA PRO A 62 -1.12 17.53 9.31
C PRO A 62 -0.67 16.44 10.28
N GLY A 63 -0.82 16.65 11.60
CA GLY A 63 -0.44 15.65 12.59
C GLY A 63 -1.45 14.52 12.80
N TYR A 64 -2.62 14.58 12.17
CA TYR A 64 -3.57 13.46 12.15
C TYR A 64 -3.11 12.36 11.19
N ARG A 65 -2.27 12.68 10.19
CA ARG A 65 -1.75 11.72 9.22
C ARG A 65 -0.96 10.60 9.90
N THR A 66 -1.34 9.37 9.58
CA THR A 66 -0.66 8.18 10.06
C THR A 66 0.61 7.89 9.25
N ARG A 67 1.39 6.90 9.68
CA ARG A 67 2.53 6.41 8.88
C ARG A 67 2.06 5.74 7.60
N SER A 68 0.92 5.05 7.67
CA SER A 68 0.23 4.42 6.56
C SER A 68 -0.11 5.46 5.49
N ASP A 69 -0.77 6.55 5.87
CA ASP A 69 -1.18 7.60 4.92
C ASP A 69 0.02 8.21 4.19
N ARG A 70 1.16 8.36 4.88
CA ARG A 70 2.39 8.89 4.26
C ARG A 70 3.01 7.92 3.27
N PHE A 71 2.90 6.61 3.53
CA PHE A 71 3.37 5.59 2.60
C PHE A 71 2.49 5.63 1.34
N ASP A 72 1.18 5.73 1.53
CA ASP A 72 0.21 5.83 0.46
C ASP A 72 0.45 7.10 -0.39
N ASP A 73 0.78 8.23 0.25
CA ASP A 73 1.21 9.47 -0.43
C ASP A 73 2.46 9.22 -1.31
N PHE A 74 3.48 8.51 -0.82
CA PHE A 74 4.70 8.23 -1.61
C PHE A 74 4.45 7.33 -2.82
N VAL A 75 3.54 6.35 -2.68
CA VAL A 75 3.12 5.49 -3.79
C VAL A 75 2.39 6.30 -4.83
N LEU A 76 1.46 7.16 -4.40
CA LEU A 76 0.72 8.06 -5.30
C LEU A 76 1.66 9.00 -6.06
N ASP A 77 2.55 9.71 -5.35
CA ASP A 77 3.53 10.64 -5.95
C ASP A 77 4.41 9.93 -7.00
N SER A 78 4.81 8.70 -6.72
CA SER A 78 5.62 7.89 -7.65
C SER A 78 4.82 7.44 -8.86
N ALA A 79 3.59 6.96 -8.66
CA ALA A 79 2.71 6.50 -9.73
C ALA A 79 2.31 7.65 -10.66
N GLU A 80 1.98 8.82 -10.13
CA GLU A 80 1.67 10.03 -10.90
C GLU A 80 2.87 10.46 -11.75
N ARG A 81 4.07 10.50 -11.17
CA ARG A 81 5.30 10.83 -11.91
C ARG A 81 5.54 9.86 -13.07
N LEU A 82 5.37 8.56 -12.84
CA LEU A 82 5.51 7.57 -13.92
C LEU A 82 4.45 7.76 -14.99
N HIS A 83 3.21 8.04 -14.59
CA HIS A 83 2.10 8.31 -15.51
C HIS A 83 2.37 9.53 -16.39
N ASP A 84 2.89 10.62 -15.82
CA ASP A 84 3.20 11.84 -16.57
C ASP A 84 4.25 11.62 -17.67
N ILE A 85 5.20 10.71 -17.44
CA ILE A 85 6.29 10.41 -18.36
C ILE A 85 5.85 9.40 -19.44
N TRP A 86 5.17 8.34 -19.04
CA TRP A 86 4.88 7.20 -19.91
C TRP A 86 3.47 7.26 -20.52
N GLY A 87 2.51 7.88 -19.84
CA GLY A 87 1.13 8.07 -20.29
C GLY A 87 0.39 6.75 -20.52
N LYS A 88 -0.02 6.53 -21.78
CA LYS A 88 -0.94 5.47 -22.22
C LYS A 88 -0.64 4.04 -21.74
N PRO A 89 0.62 3.56 -21.66
CA PRO A 89 0.92 2.23 -21.16
C PRO A 89 0.51 2.01 -19.70
N LEU A 90 0.33 3.09 -18.94
CA LEU A 90 -0.07 3.07 -17.53
C LEU A 90 -1.55 3.38 -17.32
N ASP A 91 -2.31 3.59 -18.39
CA ASP A 91 -3.76 3.81 -18.30
C ASP A 91 -4.44 2.55 -17.74
N GLY A 92 -5.25 2.73 -16.70
CA GLY A 92 -5.99 1.64 -16.07
C GLY A 92 -5.17 0.76 -15.11
N VAL A 93 -3.88 1.04 -14.93
CA VAL A 93 -3.06 0.37 -13.90
C VAL A 93 -3.53 0.80 -12.52
N ARG A 94 -3.63 -0.17 -11.60
CA ARG A 94 -3.95 0.07 -10.20
C ARG A 94 -2.72 -0.16 -9.33
N PHE A 95 -2.44 0.79 -8.46
CA PHE A 95 -1.44 0.66 -7.40
C PHE A 95 -2.15 0.39 -6.09
N ALA A 96 -1.90 -0.77 -5.50
CA ALA A 96 -2.49 -1.18 -4.24
C ALA A 96 -1.42 -1.26 -3.14
N VAL A 97 -1.82 -1.00 -1.90
CA VAL A 97 -0.95 -1.18 -0.73
C VAL A 97 -1.57 -2.22 0.18
N ASP A 98 -0.76 -3.23 0.50
CA ASP A 98 -1.07 -4.24 1.49
C ASP A 98 0.01 -4.24 2.59
N GLU A 99 -0.28 -4.79 3.77
CA GLU A 99 0.66 -4.77 4.89
C GLU A 99 1.77 -5.79 4.71
N ILE A 100 1.44 -7.04 4.35
CA ILE A 100 2.37 -8.17 4.27
C ILE A 100 2.02 -9.10 3.11
N PRO A 101 3.01 -9.78 2.51
CA PRO A 101 2.75 -10.75 1.45
C PRO A 101 2.02 -12.00 1.97
N PRO A 102 1.23 -12.67 1.11
CA PRO A 102 0.67 -13.97 1.44
C PRO A 102 1.79 -15.01 1.60
N GLY A 103 1.56 -16.02 2.44
CA GLY A 103 2.53 -17.11 2.63
C GLY A 103 3.84 -16.69 3.34
N LEU A 104 3.82 -15.57 4.07
CA LEU A 104 5.00 -15.08 4.80
C LEU A 104 5.62 -16.12 5.73
N GLU A 105 4.80 -16.97 6.37
CA GLU A 105 5.28 -18.05 7.25
C GLU A 105 6.16 -19.05 6.50
N GLN A 106 5.78 -19.41 5.26
CA GLN A 106 6.55 -20.32 4.42
C GLN A 106 7.85 -19.66 3.95
N LEU A 107 7.79 -18.40 3.50
CA LEU A 107 8.98 -17.64 3.10
C LEU A 107 10.01 -17.56 4.23
N VAL A 108 9.56 -17.35 5.47
CA VAL A 108 10.42 -17.34 6.66
C VAL A 108 11.02 -18.72 6.92
N ALA A 109 10.23 -19.79 6.83
CA ALA A 109 10.70 -21.16 7.01
C ALA A 109 11.79 -21.53 5.99
N ASP A 110 11.60 -21.11 4.74
CA ASP A 110 12.52 -21.36 3.63
C ASP A 110 13.72 -20.39 3.61
N ARG A 111 13.75 -19.41 4.53
CA ARG A 111 14.72 -18.30 4.55
C ARG A 111 14.78 -17.54 3.22
N ALA A 112 13.66 -17.50 2.50
CA ALA A 112 13.52 -16.73 1.29
C ALA A 112 13.29 -15.25 1.64
N PRO A 113 13.84 -14.30 0.86
CA PRO A 113 13.53 -12.89 1.05
C PRO A 113 12.04 -12.63 0.80
N ALA A 114 11.41 -11.83 1.67
CA ALA A 114 10.04 -11.41 1.46
C ALA A 114 9.99 -10.43 0.26
N PRO A 115 9.03 -10.59 -0.67
CA PRO A 115 8.90 -9.67 -1.79
C PRO A 115 8.47 -8.28 -1.30
N LEU A 116 8.97 -7.23 -1.96
CA LEU A 116 8.60 -5.85 -1.66
C LEU A 116 7.24 -5.46 -2.28
N GLY A 117 6.85 -6.15 -3.34
CA GLY A 117 5.56 -6.01 -3.98
C GLY A 117 5.18 -7.24 -4.81
N ALA A 118 4.12 -7.11 -5.59
CA ALA A 118 3.65 -8.13 -6.51
C ALA A 118 2.93 -7.50 -7.69
N TYR A 119 3.06 -8.13 -8.85
CA TYR A 119 2.28 -7.81 -10.04
C TYR A 119 1.17 -8.86 -10.23
N SER A 120 -0.06 -8.38 -10.43
CA SER A 120 -1.21 -9.18 -10.85
C SER A 120 -1.65 -8.73 -12.25
N PRO A 121 -1.71 -9.65 -13.23
CA PRO A 121 -2.11 -9.31 -14.58
C PRO A 121 -3.56 -8.85 -14.65
N ALA A 122 -3.88 -8.09 -15.69
CA ALA A 122 -5.24 -7.63 -15.94
C ALA A 122 -6.23 -8.79 -16.05
N THR A 123 -7.43 -8.60 -15.53
CA THR A 123 -8.57 -9.50 -15.70
C THR A 123 -9.54 -8.90 -16.73
N PRO A 124 -10.55 -9.64 -17.21
CA PRO A 124 -11.54 -9.09 -18.15
C PRO A 124 -12.29 -7.87 -17.60
N ASP A 125 -12.49 -7.82 -16.29
CA ASP A 125 -13.28 -6.79 -15.61
C ASP A 125 -12.42 -5.67 -15.00
N GLU A 126 -11.14 -5.93 -14.74
CA GLU A 126 -10.26 -4.98 -14.06
C GLU A 126 -8.86 -4.90 -14.69
N GLY A 127 -8.27 -3.70 -14.66
CA GLY A 127 -6.90 -3.47 -15.10
C GLY A 127 -5.85 -4.15 -14.21
N PRO A 128 -4.59 -4.19 -14.67
CA PRO A 128 -3.48 -4.80 -13.95
C PRO A 128 -3.27 -4.12 -12.58
N VAL A 129 -2.78 -4.89 -11.60
CA VAL A 129 -2.55 -4.40 -10.24
C VAL A 129 -1.10 -4.58 -9.86
N ILE A 130 -0.50 -3.52 -9.34
CA ILE A 130 0.81 -3.54 -8.70
C ILE A 130 0.57 -3.32 -7.21
N THR A 131 0.86 -4.33 -6.40
CA THR A 131 0.69 -4.29 -4.94
C THR A 131 2.03 -4.06 -4.26
N LEU A 132 2.12 -3.11 -3.34
CA LEU A 132 3.29 -2.90 -2.48
C LEU A 132 3.02 -3.42 -1.08
N TYR A 133 3.99 -4.13 -0.49
CA TYR A 133 3.90 -4.68 0.86
C TYR A 133 4.57 -3.75 1.87
N ARG A 134 3.78 -2.85 2.44
CA ARG A 134 4.27 -1.75 3.31
C ARG A 134 5.21 -2.24 4.41
N ARG A 135 4.88 -3.29 5.15
CA ARG A 135 5.74 -3.73 6.28
C ARG A 135 7.09 -4.22 5.81
N VAL A 136 7.13 -4.89 4.66
CA VAL A 136 8.38 -5.40 4.11
C VAL A 136 9.25 -4.23 3.64
N VAL A 137 8.65 -3.25 2.95
CA VAL A 137 9.34 -2.03 2.50
C VAL A 137 9.83 -1.19 3.68
N GLU A 138 9.00 -0.96 4.70
CA GLU A 138 9.37 -0.24 5.93
C GLU A 138 10.52 -0.94 6.68
N GLN A 139 10.52 -2.28 6.72
CA GLN A 139 11.57 -3.06 7.39
C GLN A 139 12.89 -3.11 6.61
N ALA A 140 12.83 -2.99 5.28
CA ALA A 140 14.01 -2.94 4.43
C ALA A 140 14.73 -1.57 4.50
N CYS A 141 14.04 -0.51 4.94
CA CYS A 141 14.61 0.84 5.05
C CYS A 141 15.34 1.09 6.37
N GLY A 142 16.48 1.80 6.30
CA GLY A 142 17.22 2.25 7.48
C GLY A 142 16.72 3.61 8.01
N SER A 143 16.16 4.45 7.14
CA SER A 143 15.65 5.78 7.51
C SER A 143 14.36 6.16 6.78
N ARG A 144 13.75 7.28 7.19
CA ARG A 144 12.55 7.81 6.54
C ARG A 144 12.84 8.44 5.19
N GLU A 145 14.03 9.02 5.01
CA GLU A 145 14.43 9.62 3.74
C GLU A 145 14.59 8.52 2.69
N GLU A 146 15.26 7.43 3.05
CA GLU A 146 15.41 6.24 2.19
C GLU A 146 14.07 5.55 1.86
N LEU A 147 13.04 5.71 2.69
CA LEU A 147 11.73 5.09 2.46
C LEU A 147 11.06 5.63 1.21
N GLN A 148 11.13 6.94 0.99
CA GLN A 148 10.52 7.56 -0.20
C GLN A 148 11.20 7.04 -1.46
N ASP A 149 12.54 6.99 -1.47
CA ASP A 149 13.32 6.48 -2.59
C ASP A 149 13.05 4.99 -2.83
N LEU A 150 13.00 4.18 -1.77
CA LEU A 150 12.71 2.75 -1.91
C LEU A 150 11.30 2.51 -2.43
N VAL A 151 10.30 3.27 -1.99
CA VAL A 151 8.94 3.17 -2.53
C VAL A 151 8.94 3.48 -4.03
N HIS A 152 9.67 4.52 -4.45
CA HIS A 152 9.81 4.86 -5.86
C HIS A 152 10.45 3.72 -6.66
N ASP A 153 11.57 3.20 -6.18
CA ASP A 153 12.27 2.07 -6.80
C ASP A 153 11.33 0.86 -6.95
N VAL A 154 10.57 0.51 -5.91
CA VAL A 154 9.63 -0.62 -5.94
C VAL A 154 8.51 -0.38 -6.96
N VAL A 155 7.94 0.82 -7.02
CA VAL A 155 6.92 1.18 -8.02
C VAL A 155 7.48 1.02 -9.43
N VAL A 156 8.68 1.53 -9.69
CA VAL A 156 9.36 1.41 -10.98
C VAL A 156 9.63 -0.05 -11.34
N GLU A 157 10.15 -0.83 -10.40
CA GLU A 157 10.51 -2.24 -10.60
C GLU A 157 9.31 -3.09 -11.04
N TYR A 158 8.20 -3.02 -10.32
CA TYR A 158 7.00 -3.80 -10.68
C TYR A 158 6.25 -3.25 -11.89
N THR A 159 6.36 -1.94 -12.17
CA THR A 159 5.83 -1.37 -13.41
C THR A 159 6.64 -1.84 -14.62
N ALA A 160 7.97 -1.94 -14.48
CA ALA A 160 8.85 -2.46 -15.51
C ALA A 160 8.60 -3.95 -15.77
N GLU A 161 8.40 -4.72 -14.70
CA GLU A 161 8.00 -6.13 -14.77
C GLU A 161 6.69 -6.29 -15.55
N MET A 162 5.66 -5.49 -15.23
CA MET A 162 4.38 -5.49 -15.94
C MET A 162 4.55 -5.19 -17.45
N LEU A 163 5.38 -4.19 -17.79
CA LEU A 163 5.61 -3.77 -19.17
C LEU A 163 6.59 -4.70 -19.92
N GLY A 164 7.27 -5.62 -19.22
CA GLY A 164 8.27 -6.51 -19.79
C GLY A 164 9.54 -5.78 -20.25
N VAL A 165 9.89 -4.66 -19.61
CA VAL A 165 11.06 -3.83 -19.92
C VAL A 165 12.00 -3.77 -18.71
N PRO A 166 13.30 -3.44 -18.89
CA PRO A 166 14.17 -3.22 -17.75
C PRO A 166 13.81 -1.91 -17.01
N PRO A 167 13.91 -1.85 -15.68
CA PRO A 167 13.50 -0.70 -14.87
C PRO A 167 14.30 0.57 -15.18
N GLU A 168 15.55 0.45 -15.61
CA GLU A 168 16.37 1.57 -16.05
C GLU A 168 15.83 2.24 -17.32
N SER A 169 14.97 1.54 -18.08
CA SER A 169 14.23 2.17 -19.18
C SER A 169 13.14 3.10 -18.67
N LEU A 170 12.48 2.76 -17.55
CA LEU A 170 11.38 3.53 -16.98
C LEU A 170 11.88 4.74 -16.19
N ASP A 171 12.93 4.54 -15.40
CA ASP A 171 13.63 5.61 -14.67
C ASP A 171 15.14 5.48 -14.87
N PRO A 172 15.80 6.42 -15.58
CA PRO A 172 17.25 6.43 -15.75
C PRO A 172 18.03 6.59 -14.43
N VAL A 173 17.38 7.03 -13.35
CA VAL A 173 17.98 7.24 -12.01
C VAL A 173 17.73 6.03 -11.09
N TYR A 174 17.01 5.01 -11.56
CA TYR A 174 16.66 3.82 -10.79
C TYR A 174 17.86 3.21 -10.04
N ARG A 175 17.71 3.02 -8.72
CA ARG A 175 18.75 2.53 -7.77
C ARG A 175 20.11 3.24 -7.82
N ARG A 176 20.23 4.35 -8.54
CA ARG A 176 21.45 5.15 -8.63
C ARG A 176 21.39 6.20 -7.52
N ARG A 177 21.62 5.74 -6.28
CA ARG A 177 21.50 6.57 -5.07
C ARG A 177 22.21 7.93 -5.20
N TYR A 178 21.54 8.98 -4.74
CA TYR A 178 22.12 10.28 -4.36
C TYR A 178 22.83 10.18 -2.99
#